data_AF-A0A0A1YF74-F1
#
_entry.id   AF-A0A0A1YF74-F1
#
_cell.length_a   1.000
_cell.length_b   1.000
_cell.length_c   1.000
_cell.angle_alpha   90.00
_cell.angle_beta   90.00
_cell.angle_gamma   90.00
#
_symmetry.space_group_name_H-M   'P 1'
#
loop_
_entity.id
_entity.type
_entity.pdbx_description
1 polymer ?
#
loop_
_entity_poly.entity_id
_entity_poly.type
_entity_poly.pdbx_seq_one_letter_code
_entity_poly.pdbx_strand_id
1 'polypeptide(L)' 'MLTCREMSELGSDIIDGQLGLRTRLAVFMHMHKCSRCSLYIEQLKVTSEVLQQTSLNGQSVDPQAILEKLNKPRE' A
#
# COMPACT_ATOMS: atom_id res chain seq x y z
N MET A 1 17.86 -12.60 1.90
CA MET A 1 17.59 -11.17 2.20
C MET A 1 16.49 -10.73 1.28
N LEU A 2 15.49 -10.00 1.77
CA LEU A 2 14.51 -9.37 0.89
C LEU A 2 15.22 -8.40 -0.06
N THR A 3 14.77 -8.37 -1.30
CA THR A 3 15.08 -7.36 -2.29
C THR A 3 14.16 -6.14 -2.09
N CYS A 4 14.54 -4.98 -2.63
CA CYS A 4 13.69 -3.79 -2.58
C CYS A 4 12.34 -4.02 -3.28
N ARG A 5 12.28 -4.91 -4.28
CA ARG A 5 11.04 -5.30 -4.96
C ARG A 5 10.12 -6.10 -4.03
N GLU A 6 10.64 -7.15 -3.41
CA GLU A 6 9.86 -7.94 -2.44
C GLU A 6 9.39 -7.06 -1.27
N MET A 7 10.20 -6.07 -0.87
CA MET A 7 9.81 -5.08 0.13
C MET A 7 8.62 -4.22 -0.31
N SER A 8 8.53 -3.84 -1.59
CA SER A 8 7.39 -3.10 -2.14
C SER A 8 6.13 -3.95 -2.28
N GLU A 9 6.28 -5.24 -2.61
CA GLU A 9 5.15 -6.18 -2.70
C GLU A 9 4.51 -6.42 -1.32
N LEU A 10 5.32 -6.42 -0.26
CA LEU A 10 4.86 -6.50 1.13
C LEU A 10 4.33 -5.16 1.70
N GLY A 11 4.41 -4.07 0.92
CA GLY A 11 4.11 -2.71 1.40
C GLY A 11 2.74 -2.60 2.07
N SER A 12 1.68 -3.11 1.44
CA SER A 12 0.33 -3.08 1.99
C SER A 12 0.22 -3.88 3.30
N ASP A 13 0.72 -5.12 3.31
CA ASP A 13 0.69 -5.98 4.51
C ASP A 13 1.46 -5.37 5.69
N ILE A 14 2.51 -4.58 5.42
CA ILE A 14 3.24 -3.82 6.44
C ILE A 14 2.35 -2.75 7.06
N ILE A 15 1.62 -1.99 6.24
CA ILE A 15 0.71 -0.93 6.69
C ILE A 15 -0.48 -1.51 7.46
N ASP A 16 -1.05 -2.61 6.95
CA ASP A 16 -2.22 -3.26 7.52
C ASP A 16 -1.88 -4.18 8.71
N GLY A 17 -0.59 -4.37 9.00
CA GLY A 17 -0.12 -5.19 10.13
C GLY A 17 -0.33 -6.70 9.94
N GLN A 18 -0.53 -7.18 8.72
CA GLN A 18 -0.88 -8.56 8.38
C GLN A 18 0.33 -9.49 8.18
N LEU A 19 1.54 -9.03 8.51
CA LEU A 19 2.76 -9.83 8.36
C LEU A 19 2.91 -10.91 9.44
N GLY A 20 3.28 -12.12 9.02
CA GLY A 20 3.76 -13.18 9.90
C GLY A 20 5.11 -12.87 10.57
N LEU A 21 5.40 -13.51 11.71
CA LEU A 21 6.57 -13.20 12.56
C LEU A 21 7.92 -13.27 11.81
N ARG A 22 8.11 -14.29 10.97
CA ARG A 22 9.35 -14.47 10.20
C ARG A 22 9.56 -13.34 9.19
N THR A 23 8.48 -12.94 8.50
CA THR A 23 8.51 -11.88 7.50
C THR A 23 8.75 -10.52 8.15
N ARG A 24 8.17 -10.27 9.34
CA ARG A 24 8.45 -9.05 10.13
C ARG A 24 9.94 -8.89 10.43
N LEU A 25 10.61 -9.98 10.84
CA LEU A 25 12.05 -9.94 11.10
C LEU A 25 12.85 -9.68 9.81
N ALA A 26 12.48 -10.30 8.69
CA ALA A 26 13.13 -10.08 7.41
C ALA A 26 13.00 -8.61 6.93
N VAL A 27 11.80 -8.03 7.08
CA VAL A 27 11.53 -6.61 6.81
C VAL A 27 12.38 -5.71 7.68
N PHE A 28 12.41 -5.96 9.00
CA PHE A 28 13.21 -5.18 9.94
C PHE A 28 14.70 -5.18 9.56
N MET A 29 15.25 -6.36 9.24
CA MET A 29 16.63 -6.49 8.80
C MET A 29 16.90 -5.74 7.49
N HIS A 30 15.96 -5.75 6.54
CA HIS A 30 16.11 -5.03 5.28
C HIS A 30 16.08 -3.52 5.46
N MET A 31 15.14 -2.99 6.26
CA MET A 31 15.04 -1.56 6.57
C MET A 31 16.31 -1.01 7.23
N HIS A 32 16.94 -1.80 8.11
CA HIS A 32 18.21 -1.41 8.73
C HIS A 32 19.38 -1.34 7.72
N LYS A 33 19.30 -2.07 6.59
CA LYS A 33 20.35 -2.10 5.56
C LYS A 33 20.08 -1.15 4.39
N CYS A 34 18.82 -0.81 4.15
CA CYS A 34 18.38 0.01 3.03
C CYS A 34 17.56 1.22 3.53
N SER A 35 18.20 2.38 3.60
CA SER A 35 17.55 3.63 4.01
C SER A 35 16.39 4.03 3.09
N ARG A 36 16.48 3.73 1.79
CA ARG A 36 15.42 4.01 0.82
C ARG A 36 14.13 3.25 1.10
N CYS A 37 14.24 1.98 1.49
CA CYS A 37 13.08 1.18 1.87
C CYS A 37 12.46 1.67 3.17
N SER A 38 13.26 2.19 4.10
CA SER A 38 12.74 2.84 5.32
C SER A 38 11.93 4.10 4.99
N LEU A 39 12.47 4.98 4.13
CA LEU A 39 11.75 6.17 3.65
C LEU A 39 10.49 5.82 2.87
N TYR A 40 10.55 4.79 2.02
CA TYR A 40 9.40 4.31 1.26
C TYR A 40 8.24 3.87 2.18
N ILE A 41 8.54 3.11 3.24
CA ILE A 41 7.51 2.67 4.19
C ILE A 41 6.97 3.86 5.00
N GLU A 42 7.81 4.82 5.38
CA GLU A 42 7.35 6.05 6.04
C GLU A 42 6.40 6.85 5.15
N GLN A 43 6.76 7.05 3.87
CA GLN A 43 5.89 7.69 2.88
C GLN A 43 4.55 6.95 2.75
N LEU A 44 4.59 5.62 2.69
CA LEU A 44 3.38 4.80 2.55
C LEU A 44 2.47 4.92 3.78
N LYS A 45 3.04 4.98 4.99
CA LYS A 45 2.29 5.24 6.23
C LYS A 45 1.60 6.60 6.21
N VAL A 46 2.34 7.67 5.92
CA VAL A 46 1.79 9.03 5.83
C VAL A 46 0.67 9.08 4.78
N THR A 47 0.88 8.45 3.63
CA THR A 47 -0.14 8.39 2.57
C THR A 47 -1.41 7.69 3.07
N SER A 48 -1.27 6.55 3.75
CA SER A 48 -2.41 5.82 4.33
C SER A 48 -3.15 6.65 5.38
N GLU A 49 -2.42 7.30 6.28
CA GLU A 49 -2.99 8.18 7.32
C GLU A 49 -3.77 9.36 6.70
N VAL A 50 -3.20 10.02 5.70
CA VAL A 50 -3.87 11.11 4.97
C VAL A 50 -5.16 10.60 4.30
N LEU A 51 -5.12 9.43 3.66
CA LEU A 51 -6.31 8.85 3.03
C LEU A 51 -7.40 8.50 4.05
N GLN A 52 -7.02 7.97 5.22
CA GLN A 52 -7.95 7.67 6.31
C GLN A 52 -8.59 8.95 6.88
N GLN A 53 -7.81 10.03 7.01
CA GLN A 53 -8.30 11.32 7.51
C GLN A 53 -9.17 12.08 6.49
N THR A 54 -8.93 11.88 5.20
CA THR A 54 -9.65 12.60 4.13
C THR A 54 -11.12 12.17 3.99
N SER A 55 -11.58 11.18 4.76
CA SER A 55 -12.98 10.73 4.79
C SER A 55 -13.55 10.52 3.39
N LEU A 56 -12.99 9.58 2.66
CA LEU A 56 -13.66 8.98 1.49
C LEU A 56 -14.88 8.13 1.90
N ASN A 57 -15.08 7.93 3.21
CA ASN A 57 -16.08 7.08 3.86
C ASN A 57 -17.55 7.46 3.62
N GLY A 58 -17.84 8.49 2.82
CA GLY A 58 -19.21 8.93 2.54
C GLY A 58 -19.64 8.83 1.08
N GLN A 59 -18.74 8.49 0.15
CA GLN A 59 -19.10 8.39 -1.27
C GLN A 59 -19.49 6.95 -1.58
N SER A 60 -20.80 6.70 -1.72
CA SER A 60 -21.27 5.46 -2.33
C SER A 60 -20.72 5.39 -3.76
N VAL A 61 -19.72 4.55 -3.97
CA VAL A 61 -19.21 4.25 -5.31
C VAL A 61 -20.30 3.45 -6.03
N ASP A 62 -20.90 4.03 -7.07
CA ASP A 62 -21.88 3.32 -7.90
C ASP A 62 -21.14 2.37 -8.87
N PRO A 63 -21.20 1.04 -8.65
CA PRO A 63 -20.49 0.10 -9.49
C PRO A 63 -21.03 0.09 -10.93
N GLN A 64 -22.32 0.39 -11.13
CA GLN A 64 -22.94 0.39 -12.46
C GLN A 64 -22.42 1.54 -13.32
N ALA A 65 -22.33 2.75 -12.75
CA ALA A 65 -21.73 3.90 -13.44
C ALA A 65 -20.26 3.66 -13.84
N ILE A 66 -19.50 2.90 -13.04
CA ILE A 66 -18.11 2.54 -13.40
C ILE A 66 -18.10 1.56 -14.59
N LEU A 67 -18.93 0.52 -14.55
CA LEU A 67 -19.01 -0.47 -15.62
C LEU A 67 -19.42 0.14 -16.96
N GLU A 68 -20.37 1.07 -16.95
CA GLU A 68 -20.81 1.77 -18.16
C GLU A 68 -19.66 2.57 -18.80
N LYS A 69 -18.83 3.24 -17.99
CA LYS A 69 -17.66 3.98 -18.49
C LYS A 69 -16.57 3.08 -19.05
N LEU A 70 -16.33 1.91 -18.44
CA LEU A 70 -15.33 0.95 -18.93
C LEU A 70 -15.75 0.28 -20.24
N ASN A 71 -17.05 0.08 -20.44
CA ASN A 71 -17.61 -0.55 -21.64
C ASN A 71 -17.78 0.41 -22.82
N LYS A 72 -17.68 1.73 -22.60
CA LYS A 72 -17.70 2.70 -23.70
C LYS A 72 -16.40 2.57 -24.51
N PRO A 73 -16.46 2.50 -25.85
CA PRO A 73 -15.26 2.58 -26.67
C PRO A 73 -14.56 3.90 -26.39
N ARG A 74 -13.24 3.85 -26.14
CA ARG A 74 -12.41 5.05 -26.04
C ARG A 74 -12.36 5.69 -27.44
N GLU A 75 -13.12 6.77 -27.63
CA GLU A 75 -12.98 7.68 -28.78
C GLU A 75 -11.62 8.40 -28.74
#